data_AF-Q5FLD7-F1
#
_entry.id   AF-Q5FLD7-F1
#
_cell.length_a   1.000
_cell.length_b   1.000
_cell.length_c   1.000
_cell.angle_alpha   90.00
_cell.angle_beta   90.00
_cell.angle_gamma   90.00
#
_symmetry.space_group_name_H-M   'P 1'
#
loop_
_entity.id
_entity.type
_entity.pdbx_description
1 polymer ?
#
loop_
_entity_poly.entity_id
_entity_poly.type
_entity_poly.pdbx_seq_one_letter_code
_entity_poly.pdbx_strand_id
1 'polypeptide(L)'
;MWAMSKQKVENFFGRMTKSMQLDVKKILSWYAYVLFIAPLFFWALIAMRGGASGQSMRSIIMKQPAVAIATIIAIVDFVLGYYLLLNKKKFLANRQTYRFLMVSQLVGQLCVGNLLCVVLSILGMYKSKALKKTQDNVNPVICAALITSTVLLIGCFALILLLEF
;
A
#
# COMPACT_ATOMS: atom_id res chain seq x y z
N MET A 1 20.01 -11.30 -23.82
CA MET A 1 18.72 -11.73 -23.21
C MET A 1 18.07 -10.70 -22.30
N TRP A 2 18.82 -9.88 -21.54
CA TRP A 2 18.26 -8.92 -20.58
C TRP A 2 17.51 -7.72 -21.20
N ALA A 3 17.94 -7.25 -22.39
CA ALA A 3 17.26 -6.18 -23.10
C ALA A 3 15.86 -6.59 -23.61
N MET A 4 15.72 -7.84 -24.08
CA MET A 4 14.42 -8.36 -24.54
C MET A 4 13.41 -8.52 -23.39
N SER A 5 13.85 -8.89 -22.17
CA SER A 5 12.93 -8.96 -21.03
C SER A 5 12.49 -7.57 -20.56
N LYS A 6 13.40 -6.58 -20.52
CA LYS A 6 13.05 -5.18 -20.20
C LYS A 6 12.02 -4.63 -21.19
N GLN A 7 12.23 -4.83 -22.48
CA GLN A 7 11.32 -4.35 -23.51
C GLN A 7 9.95 -5.05 -23.44
N LYS A 8 9.91 -6.35 -23.11
CA LYS A 8 8.65 -7.09 -22.93
C LYS A 8 7.88 -6.61 -21.70
N VAL A 9 8.58 -6.32 -20.60
CA VAL A 9 8.01 -5.77 -19.36
C VAL A 9 7.49 -4.35 -19.58
N GLU A 10 8.25 -3.48 -20.24
CA GLU A 10 7.81 -2.14 -20.60
C GLU A 10 6.59 -2.18 -21.54
N ASN A 11 6.55 -3.09 -22.50
CA ASN A 11 5.41 -3.27 -23.39
C ASN A 11 4.17 -3.82 -22.68
N PHE A 12 4.32 -4.59 -21.60
CA PHE A 12 3.20 -5.09 -20.79
C PHE A 12 2.63 -3.97 -19.91
N PHE A 13 3.48 -3.27 -19.16
CA PHE A 13 3.04 -2.11 -18.35
C PHE A 13 2.53 -0.96 -19.22
N GLY A 14 3.13 -0.76 -20.40
CA GLY A 14 2.65 0.17 -21.42
C GLY A 14 1.24 -0.17 -21.89
N ARG A 15 0.96 -1.43 -22.18
CA ARG A 15 -0.39 -1.89 -22.56
C ARG A 15 -1.41 -1.76 -21.44
N MET A 16 -1.08 -2.18 -20.20
CA MET A 16 -1.97 -2.01 -19.05
C MET A 16 -2.31 -0.54 -18.79
N THR A 17 -1.30 0.34 -18.79
CA THR A 17 -1.53 1.76 -18.52
C THR A 17 -2.28 2.46 -19.64
N LYS A 18 -2.08 2.02 -20.91
CA LYS A 18 -2.77 2.58 -22.07
C LYS A 18 -4.21 2.07 -22.19
N SER A 19 -4.50 0.81 -21.86
CA SER A 19 -5.88 0.27 -21.91
C SER A 19 -6.77 0.87 -20.82
N MET A 20 -6.21 1.16 -19.63
CA MET A 20 -6.97 1.74 -18.52
C MET A 20 -6.90 3.28 -18.45
N GLN A 21 -6.21 3.94 -19.39
CA GLN A 21 -5.90 5.39 -19.33
C GLN A 21 -5.41 5.80 -17.93
N LEU A 22 -4.50 5.01 -17.36
CA LEU A 22 -3.99 5.20 -16.00
C LEU A 22 -2.97 6.34 -15.98
N ASP A 23 -3.45 7.49 -15.55
CA ASP A 23 -2.61 8.65 -15.20
C ASP A 23 -2.19 8.59 -13.73
N VAL A 24 -1.14 9.34 -13.37
CA VAL A 24 -0.55 9.38 -12.01
C VAL A 24 -1.61 9.64 -10.94
N LYS A 25 -2.58 10.53 -11.24
CA LYS A 25 -3.74 10.83 -10.38
C LYS A 25 -4.64 9.64 -10.11
N LYS A 26 -4.94 8.85 -11.15
CA LYS A 26 -5.79 7.67 -11.05
C LYS A 26 -5.08 6.57 -10.28
N ILE A 27 -3.80 6.33 -10.57
CA ILE A 27 -2.99 5.35 -9.84
C ILE A 27 -3.00 5.65 -8.34
N LEU A 28 -2.71 6.91 -7.95
CA LEU A 28 -2.74 7.30 -6.54
C LEU A 28 -4.13 7.13 -5.90
N SER A 29 -5.19 7.45 -6.64
CA SER A 29 -6.56 7.31 -6.13
C SER A 29 -6.94 5.86 -5.93
N TRP A 30 -6.68 5.00 -6.91
CA TRP A 30 -6.89 3.55 -6.79
C TRP A 30 -6.09 2.96 -5.66
N TYR A 31 -4.82 3.34 -5.55
CA TYR A 31 -3.94 2.90 -4.49
C TYR A 31 -4.50 3.24 -3.10
N ALA A 32 -4.92 4.49 -2.91
CA ALA A 32 -5.52 4.94 -1.66
C ALA A 32 -6.87 4.26 -1.37
N TYR A 33 -7.69 3.99 -2.39
CA TYR A 33 -8.94 3.25 -2.22
C TYR A 33 -8.72 1.78 -1.84
N VAL A 34 -7.76 1.09 -2.46
CA VAL A 34 -7.44 -0.30 -2.11
C VAL A 34 -6.97 -0.36 -0.65
N LEU A 35 -6.05 0.53 -0.26
CA LEU A 35 -5.59 0.65 1.13
C LEU A 35 -6.71 0.95 2.12
N PHE A 36 -7.69 1.76 1.73
CA PHE A 36 -8.79 2.13 2.62
C PHE A 36 -9.86 1.04 2.71
N ILE A 37 -10.19 0.39 1.59
CA ILE A 37 -11.31 -0.54 1.48
C ILE A 37 -10.93 -1.97 1.89
N ALA A 38 -9.73 -2.45 1.55
CA ALA A 38 -9.31 -3.81 1.89
C ALA A 38 -9.35 -4.10 3.41
N PRO A 39 -8.88 -3.18 4.29
CA PRO A 39 -9.07 -3.31 5.73
C PRO A 39 -10.53 -3.43 6.15
N LEU A 40 -11.44 -2.70 5.53
CA LEU A 40 -12.87 -2.77 5.87
C LEU A 40 -13.44 -4.16 5.56
N PHE A 41 -13.03 -4.77 4.45
CA PHE A 41 -13.38 -6.16 4.16
C PHE A 41 -12.78 -7.12 5.18
N PHE A 42 -11.53 -6.90 5.60
CA PHE A 42 -10.91 -7.70 6.65
C PHE A 42 -11.68 -7.62 7.98
N TRP A 43 -12.10 -6.42 8.39
CA TRP A 43 -12.96 -6.22 9.56
C TRP A 43 -14.31 -6.93 9.43
N ALA A 44 -14.95 -6.84 8.26
CA ALA A 44 -16.20 -7.54 7.99
C ALA A 44 -16.03 -9.07 8.11
N LEU A 45 -14.91 -9.62 7.60
CA LEU A 45 -14.59 -11.05 7.72
C LEU A 45 -14.39 -11.49 9.18
N ILE A 46 -13.70 -10.70 9.99
CA ILE A 46 -13.57 -10.97 11.44
C ILE A 46 -14.94 -10.93 12.11
N ALA A 47 -15.78 -9.96 11.79
CA ALA A 47 -17.12 -9.84 12.35
C ALA A 47 -18.00 -11.03 11.99
N MET A 48 -17.98 -11.47 10.73
CA MET A 48 -18.68 -12.67 10.27
C MET A 48 -18.18 -13.94 10.97
N ARG A 49 -16.86 -14.09 11.12
CA ARG A 49 -16.26 -15.21 11.87
C ARG A 49 -16.66 -15.17 13.34
N GLY A 50 -16.75 -13.99 13.94
CA GLY A 50 -17.27 -13.76 15.28
C GLY A 50 -18.70 -14.27 15.43
N GLY A 51 -19.59 -13.83 14.55
CA GLY A 51 -20.98 -14.28 14.51
C GLY A 51 -21.13 -15.79 14.34
N ALA A 52 -20.36 -16.40 13.43
CA ALA A 52 -20.43 -17.83 13.15
C ALA A 52 -19.88 -18.72 14.28
N SER A 53 -18.89 -18.22 15.04
CA SER A 53 -18.25 -18.96 16.14
C SER A 53 -18.83 -18.63 17.53
N GLY A 54 -19.80 -17.71 17.61
CA GLY A 54 -20.32 -17.20 18.88
C GLY A 54 -19.27 -16.47 19.72
N GLN A 55 -18.14 -16.08 19.13
CA GLN A 55 -17.04 -15.40 19.82
C GLN A 55 -17.05 -13.92 19.49
N SER A 56 -16.74 -13.08 20.48
CA SER A 56 -16.50 -11.66 20.20
C SER A 56 -15.25 -11.48 19.32
N MET A 57 -15.23 -10.42 18.51
CA MET A 57 -14.07 -10.08 17.67
C MET A 57 -12.78 -9.98 18.50
N ARG A 58 -12.89 -9.40 19.72
CA ARG A 58 -11.78 -9.33 20.69
C ARG A 58 -11.24 -10.72 21.03
N SER A 59 -12.12 -11.70 21.28
CA SER A 59 -11.70 -13.06 21.63
C SER A 59 -10.96 -13.73 20.47
N ILE A 60 -11.44 -13.57 19.24
CA ILE A 60 -10.78 -14.11 18.03
C ILE A 60 -9.38 -13.53 17.88
N ILE A 61 -9.25 -12.20 17.99
CA ILE A 61 -7.97 -11.49 17.88
C ILE A 61 -6.99 -11.96 18.95
N MET A 62 -7.43 -12.05 20.21
CA MET A 62 -6.56 -12.46 21.32
C MET A 62 -6.14 -13.93 21.28
N LYS A 63 -6.95 -14.81 20.68
CA LYS A 63 -6.66 -16.25 20.56
C LYS A 63 -5.74 -16.59 19.39
N GLN A 64 -5.68 -15.75 18.36
CA GLN A 64 -4.93 -16.02 17.14
C GLN A 64 -3.95 -14.87 16.86
N PRO A 65 -2.65 -15.04 17.21
CA PRO A 65 -1.63 -14.02 17.02
C PRO A 65 -1.54 -13.52 15.57
N ALA A 66 -1.70 -14.40 14.59
CA ALA A 66 -1.72 -14.03 13.17
C ALA A 66 -2.89 -13.08 12.83
N VAL A 67 -4.07 -13.29 13.42
CA VAL A 67 -5.22 -12.39 13.24
C VAL A 67 -4.98 -11.05 13.92
N ALA A 68 -4.31 -11.03 15.08
CA ALA A 68 -3.92 -9.79 15.74
C ALA A 68 -2.94 -8.97 14.89
N ILE A 69 -1.91 -9.60 14.34
CA ILE A 69 -0.96 -8.91 13.45
C ILE A 69 -1.66 -8.40 12.19
N ALA A 70 -2.50 -9.23 11.55
CA ALA A 70 -3.30 -8.81 10.40
C ALA A 70 -4.24 -7.64 10.73
N THR A 71 -4.74 -7.56 11.97
CA THR A 71 -5.53 -6.41 12.44
C THR A 71 -4.69 -5.14 12.55
N ILE A 72 -3.45 -5.22 13.04
CA ILE A 72 -2.52 -4.09 13.08
C ILE A 72 -2.22 -3.60 11.65
N ILE A 73 -1.90 -4.53 10.73
CA ILE A 73 -1.68 -4.22 9.31
C ILE A 73 -2.91 -3.51 8.73
N ALA A 74 -4.11 -4.03 8.96
CA ALA A 74 -5.36 -3.45 8.48
C ALA A 74 -5.58 -2.03 9.01
N ILE A 75 -5.26 -1.76 10.28
CA ILE A 75 -5.36 -0.40 10.86
C ILE A 75 -4.36 0.55 10.19
N VAL A 76 -3.10 0.13 10.03
CA VAL A 76 -2.05 0.95 9.38
C VAL A 76 -2.46 1.26 7.94
N ASP A 77 -2.92 0.27 7.19
CA ASP A 77 -3.37 0.42 5.81
C ASP A 77 -4.58 1.35 5.70
N PHE A 78 -5.55 1.21 6.61
CA PHE A 78 -6.75 2.06 6.65
C PHE A 78 -6.40 3.53 6.90
N VAL A 79 -5.60 3.80 7.94
CA VAL A 79 -5.17 5.16 8.30
C VAL A 79 -4.35 5.78 7.18
N LEU A 80 -3.43 5.02 6.59
CA LEU A 80 -2.62 5.50 5.49
C LEU A 80 -3.45 5.76 4.23
N GLY A 81 -4.34 4.83 3.87
CA GLY A 81 -5.29 5.01 2.76
C GLY A 81 -6.11 6.28 2.93
N TYR A 82 -6.68 6.50 4.12
CA TYR A 82 -7.41 7.72 4.46
C TYR A 82 -6.53 8.98 4.36
N TYR A 83 -5.32 8.94 4.90
CA TYR A 83 -4.37 10.06 4.83
C TYR A 83 -4.01 10.44 3.39
N LEU A 84 -3.81 9.43 2.53
CA LEU A 84 -3.58 9.62 1.09
C LEU A 84 -4.80 10.23 0.41
N LEU A 85 -6.02 9.80 0.75
CA LEU A 85 -7.25 10.36 0.19
C LEU A 85 -7.41 11.85 0.47
N LEU A 86 -7.07 12.29 1.68
CA LEU A 86 -7.14 13.71 2.08
C LEU A 86 -6.04 14.56 1.44
N ASN A 87 -4.82 14.02 1.35
CA ASN A 87 -3.63 14.79 0.97
C ASN A 87 -3.20 14.58 -0.49
N LYS A 88 -4.02 13.97 -1.36
CA LYS A 88 -3.69 13.63 -2.76
C LYS A 88 -2.95 14.73 -3.51
N LYS A 89 -3.42 15.98 -3.40
CA LYS A 89 -2.84 17.14 -4.10
C LYS A 89 -1.38 17.36 -3.71
N LYS A 90 -1.03 17.18 -2.43
CA LYS A 90 0.33 17.35 -1.91
C LYS A 90 1.27 16.29 -2.49
N PHE A 91 0.81 15.04 -2.60
CA PHE A 91 1.60 13.96 -3.18
C PHE A 91 1.83 14.11 -4.68
N LEU A 92 0.88 14.71 -5.41
CA LEU A 92 0.98 14.93 -6.85
C LEU A 92 1.74 16.21 -7.21
N ALA A 93 1.98 17.10 -6.26
CA ALA A 93 2.65 18.38 -6.50
C ALA A 93 4.13 18.23 -6.85
N ASN A 94 4.81 17.24 -6.28
CA ASN A 94 6.24 17.00 -6.50
C ASN A 94 6.50 15.53 -6.85
N ARG A 95 7.20 15.31 -7.97
CA ARG A 95 7.69 14.00 -8.40
C ARG A 95 8.48 13.26 -7.30
N GLN A 96 9.30 13.96 -6.52
CA GLN A 96 10.10 13.32 -5.46
C GLN A 96 9.21 12.78 -4.33
N THR A 97 8.26 13.57 -3.83
CA THR A 97 7.29 13.14 -2.81
C THR A 97 6.47 11.95 -3.30
N TYR A 98 5.96 12.03 -4.53
CA TYR A 98 5.21 10.93 -5.14
C TYR A 98 6.04 9.65 -5.27
N ARG A 99 7.28 9.76 -5.74
CA ARG A 99 8.16 8.60 -5.92
C ARG A 99 8.56 8.01 -4.57
N PHE A 100 8.82 8.84 -3.56
CA PHE A 100 9.13 8.39 -2.22
C PHE A 100 7.95 7.60 -1.62
N LEU A 101 6.72 8.10 -1.77
CA LEU A 101 5.50 7.37 -1.45
C LEU A 101 5.47 6.00 -2.13
N MET A 102 5.60 5.95 -3.45
CA MET A 102 5.45 4.68 -4.17
C MET A 102 6.56 3.66 -3.83
N VAL A 103 7.78 4.12 -3.52
CA VAL A 103 8.87 3.23 -3.08
C VAL A 103 8.62 2.69 -1.68
N SER A 104 8.30 3.56 -0.71
CA SER A 104 8.06 3.14 0.68
C SER A 104 6.90 2.14 0.75
N GLN A 105 5.85 2.43 -0.01
CA GLN A 105 4.69 1.56 -0.15
C GLN A 105 4.98 0.27 -0.88
N LEU A 106 5.85 0.25 -1.89
CA LEU A 106 6.25 -1.00 -2.51
C LEU A 106 6.86 -1.95 -1.49
N VAL A 107 7.79 -1.45 -0.65
CA VAL A 107 8.46 -2.27 0.37
C VAL A 107 7.46 -2.75 1.42
N GLY A 108 6.69 -1.84 2.02
CA GLY A 108 5.73 -2.20 3.07
C GLY A 108 4.67 -3.20 2.59
N GLN A 109 4.09 -2.97 1.41
CA GLN A 109 3.00 -3.81 0.90
C GLN A 109 3.48 -5.19 0.40
N LEU A 110 4.75 -5.29 -0.01
CA LEU A 110 5.36 -6.58 -0.34
C LEU A 110 5.52 -7.44 0.92
N CYS A 111 5.95 -6.84 2.04
CA CYS A 111 6.06 -7.53 3.33
C CYS A 111 4.72 -8.09 3.83
N VAL A 112 3.61 -7.38 3.62
CA VAL A 112 2.28 -7.83 4.07
C VAL A 112 1.46 -8.56 3.01
N GLY A 113 2.06 -8.86 1.85
CA GLY A 113 1.42 -9.67 0.80
C GLY A 113 0.30 -8.96 0.00
N ASN A 114 0.19 -7.63 0.09
CA ASN A 114 -0.82 -6.89 -0.68
C ASN A 114 -0.35 -6.64 -2.12
N LEU A 115 -0.48 -7.68 -2.95
CA LEU A 115 0.02 -7.70 -4.33
C LEU A 115 -0.61 -6.63 -5.23
N LEU A 116 -1.87 -6.27 -5.00
CA LEU A 116 -2.55 -5.23 -5.78
C LEU A 116 -1.90 -3.87 -5.56
N CYS A 117 -1.63 -3.51 -4.30
CA CYS A 117 -0.89 -2.30 -3.96
C CYS A 117 0.54 -2.35 -4.48
N VAL A 118 1.22 -3.50 -4.43
CA VAL A 118 2.57 -3.68 -5.02
C VAL A 118 2.57 -3.34 -6.50
N VAL A 119 1.62 -3.87 -7.29
CA VAL A 119 1.51 -3.59 -8.73
C VAL A 119 1.23 -2.10 -8.98
N LEU A 120 0.30 -1.51 -8.22
CA LEU A 120 -0.01 -0.08 -8.33
C LEU A 120 1.18 0.81 -7.98
N SER A 121 1.98 0.44 -6.98
CA SER A 121 3.22 1.14 -6.61
C SER A 121 4.25 1.09 -7.73
N ILE A 122 4.44 -0.07 -8.38
CA ILE A 122 5.34 -0.21 -9.54
C ILE A 122 4.86 0.67 -10.71
N LEU A 123 3.57 0.61 -11.05
CA LEU A 123 2.97 1.45 -12.08
C LEU A 123 3.11 2.94 -11.75
N GLY A 124 2.91 3.29 -10.48
CA GLY A 124 3.09 4.63 -9.96
C GLY A 124 4.52 5.11 -10.18
N MET A 125 5.52 4.34 -9.75
CA MET A 125 6.92 4.68 -9.97
C MET A 125 7.26 4.87 -11.45
N TYR A 126 6.77 4.00 -12.33
CA TYR A 126 6.98 4.11 -13.78
C TYR A 126 6.42 5.43 -14.32
N LYS A 127 5.18 5.78 -13.94
CA LYS A 127 4.50 7.01 -14.36
C LYS A 127 4.95 8.27 -13.61
N SER A 128 5.74 8.15 -12.54
CA SER A 128 6.25 9.30 -11.77
C SER A 128 7.02 10.30 -12.64
N LYS A 129 7.62 9.84 -13.75
CA LYS A 129 8.32 10.69 -14.73
C LYS A 129 7.43 11.77 -15.36
N ALA A 130 6.11 11.57 -15.37
CA ALA A 130 5.16 12.55 -15.89
C ALA A 130 4.95 13.77 -14.97
N LEU A 131 5.35 13.67 -13.69
CA LEU A 131 5.28 14.79 -12.75
C LEU A 131 6.50 15.70 -12.90
N LYS A 132 6.28 17.01 -12.74
CA LYS A 132 7.37 17.99 -12.66
C LYS A 132 8.21 17.72 -11.40
N LYS A 133 9.53 17.85 -11.55
CA LYS A 133 10.46 17.85 -10.42
C LYS A 133 10.53 19.29 -9.91
N THR A 134 10.05 19.52 -8.69
CA THR A 134 10.16 20.83 -8.02
C THR A 134 11.37 20.78 -7.09
N GLN A 135 12.05 21.91 -6.87
CA GLN A 135 13.18 22.02 -5.93
C GLN A 135 12.74 21.92 -4.45
N ASP A 136 11.44 21.97 -4.18
CA ASP A 136 10.91 21.85 -2.83
C ASP A 136 11.22 20.49 -2.22
N ASN A 137 11.79 20.51 -1.02
CA ASN A 137 12.01 19.30 -0.23
C ASN A 137 10.68 18.60 0.09
N VAL A 138 10.73 17.27 0.21
CA VAL A 138 9.57 16.49 0.64
C VAL A 138 9.11 16.98 2.01
N ASN A 139 7.81 17.26 2.16
CA ASN A 139 7.26 17.70 3.43
C ASN A 139 7.63 16.69 4.55
N PRO A 140 8.27 17.14 5.65
CA PRO A 140 8.78 16.24 6.69
C PRO A 140 7.68 15.43 7.38
N VAL A 141 6.47 15.99 7.52
CA VAL A 141 5.32 15.29 8.12
C VAL A 141 4.87 14.14 7.21
N ILE A 142 4.85 14.35 5.90
CA ILE A 142 4.54 13.30 4.92
C ILE A 142 5.62 12.21 4.98
N CYS A 143 6.89 12.62 5.02
CA CYS A 143 8.00 11.69 5.09
C CYS A 143 7.93 10.81 6.35
N ALA A 144 7.70 11.42 7.50
CA ALA A 144 7.55 10.73 8.78
C ALA A 144 6.39 9.72 8.73
N ALA A 145 5.20 10.12 8.27
CA ALA A 145 4.05 9.24 8.16
C ALA A 145 4.34 7.99 7.31
N LEU A 146 5.04 8.16 6.17
CA LEU A 146 5.39 7.06 5.27
C LEU A 146 6.47 6.14 5.83
N ILE A 147 7.47 6.70 6.51
CA ILE A 147 8.51 5.90 7.16
C ILE A 147 7.88 5.11 8.29
N THR A 148 7.10 5.75 9.16
CA THR A 148 6.40 5.09 10.27
C THR A 148 5.51 3.97 9.78
N SER A 149 4.69 4.19 8.74
CA SER A 149 3.85 3.12 8.18
C SER A 149 4.69 1.96 7.66
N THR A 150 5.79 2.25 6.95
CA THR A 150 6.64 1.21 6.37
C THR A 150 7.34 0.38 7.46
N VAL A 151 7.87 1.04 8.49
CA VAL A 151 8.52 0.38 9.63
C VAL A 151 7.52 -0.50 10.39
N LEU A 152 6.29 -0.03 10.60
CA LEU A 152 5.24 -0.83 11.24
C LEU A 152 4.89 -2.07 10.43
N LEU A 153 4.75 -1.95 9.10
CA LEU A 153 4.47 -3.09 8.23
C LEU A 153 5.62 -4.11 8.20
N ILE A 154 6.87 -3.63 8.15
CA ILE A 154 8.06 -4.50 8.26
C ILE A 154 8.10 -5.20 9.62
N GLY A 155 7.81 -4.48 10.71
CA GLY A 155 7.72 -5.05 12.04
C GLY A 155 6.64 -6.14 12.14
N CYS A 156 5.47 -5.92 11.54
CA CYS A 156 4.41 -6.93 11.45
C CYS A 156 4.87 -8.18 10.69
N PHE A 157 5.58 -8.00 9.59
CA PHE A 157 6.16 -9.13 8.86
C PHE A 157 7.19 -9.90 9.68
N ALA A 158 8.07 -9.21 10.41
CA ALA A 158 9.01 -9.87 11.33
C ALA A 158 8.31 -10.66 12.44
N LEU A 159 7.21 -10.14 12.99
CA LEU A 159 6.38 -10.85 13.97
C LEU A 159 5.70 -12.09 13.37
N ILE A 160 5.23 -12.02 12.13
CA ILE A 160 4.66 -13.19 11.42
C ILE A 160 5.74 -14.26 11.25
N LEU A 161 6.93 -13.90 10.79
CA LEU A 161 8.03 -14.86 10.67
C LEU A 161 8.35 -15.51 12.02
N LEU A 162 8.44 -14.72 13.10
CA LEU A 162 8.71 -15.23 14.44
C LEU A 162 7.61 -16.15 15.00
N LEU A 163 6.38 -16.07 14.49
CA LEU A 163 5.30 -17.00 14.84
C LEU A 163 5.36 -18.32 14.08
N GLU A 164 5.98 -18.33 12.90
CA GLU A 164 6.09 -19.52 12.05
C GLU A 164 7.35 -20.37 12.36
N PHE A 165 8.29 -19.84 13.14
CA PHE A 165 9.50 -20.52 13.64
C PHE A 165 9.39 -20.83 15.14
#